data_AF-A0A1J9PI41-F1
#
_entry.id   AF-A0A1J9PI41-F1
#
_cell.length_a   1.000
_cell.length_b   1.000
_cell.length_c   1.000
_cell.angle_alpha   90.00
_cell.angle_beta   90.00
_cell.angle_gamma   90.00
#
_symmetry.space_group_name_H-M   'P 1'
#
loop_
_entity.id
_entity.type
_entity.pdbx_description
1 polymer ?
#
loop_
_entity_poly.entity_id
_entity_poly.type
_entity_poly.pdbx_seq_one_letter_code
_entity_poly.pdbx_strand_id
1 'polypeptide(L)'
;MPSPHLTASGNNAFEAIQDDSSDPDKSKPDRTSFDPVQSLEKFASHVASIAALSSERERLRKRAQAESTALRKASDRNFQYPSIAKRLKIGKSELDSELVRVNSKLEVHQEKQNNLLKELAANFKFAQEQAHLPQRELEQMEKNICETKTGIKHVIDTQESISAALKLLSSSMKCIEEKIAFMEQLRSSTEMEQENLKSDLELVREECTSTELSAKARGEDFSKRLEDLDRRVSEHDRACKELDPNESTLPASNTSVEAMNQIQNLRQVQDAKDEAIADELEKYEFRLTRLEDAVTKLKQIEGQNKTNSQSPNTGASANSELEQLRQAINRLNQHVNTRLQHVEDHARILQAHQVALHSLETRYNHLSTEPIVQQMVVAMQEMYPHASIVQQEFPKIQEKTNNLVSSLNSVYGEIRTSQDARTALINDMTAERDRMTEEISSLRSRIEELEDALRSRMVEVENVVATNLASIMLNRDKQPSTQNP
;
A
#
# COMPACT_ATOMS: atom_id res chain seq x y z
N MET A 1 17.72 25.48 2.84
CA MET A 1 16.79 24.75 3.72
C MET A 1 17.17 25.09 5.16
N PRO A 2 16.41 25.97 5.84
CA PRO A 2 16.80 26.52 7.13
C PRO A 2 16.43 25.58 8.29
N SER A 3 17.31 25.54 9.30
CA SER A 3 17.12 24.83 10.57
C SER A 3 16.00 25.46 11.42
N PRO A 4 15.21 24.68 12.18
CA PRO A 4 14.28 25.25 13.13
C PRO A 4 14.95 25.57 14.46
N HIS A 5 14.79 26.82 14.87
CA HIS A 5 15.13 27.36 16.18
C HIS A 5 14.20 26.83 17.27
N LEU A 6 14.82 26.51 18.41
CA LEU A 6 14.20 26.32 19.71
C LEU A 6 13.45 27.60 20.14
N THR A 7 12.21 27.44 20.61
CA THR A 7 11.57 28.43 21.49
C THR A 7 11.16 27.75 22.78
N ALA A 8 11.84 28.17 23.86
CA ALA A 8 11.45 27.93 25.23
C ALA A 8 10.35 28.94 25.60
N SER A 9 9.21 28.45 26.07
CA SER A 9 8.22 29.25 26.79
C SER A 9 7.26 28.34 27.54
N GLY A 10 7.16 28.52 28.85
CA GLY A 10 6.17 27.82 29.66
C GLY A 10 6.55 27.65 31.11
N ASN A 11 6.78 28.77 31.81
CA ASN A 11 6.70 28.84 33.26
C ASN A 11 5.34 28.28 33.70
N ASN A 12 5.33 27.13 34.38
CA ASN A 12 4.19 26.74 35.21
C ASN A 12 4.66 26.54 36.64
N ALA A 13 3.96 27.27 37.50
CA ALA A 13 4.14 27.41 38.92
C ALA A 13 4.25 26.07 39.64
N PHE A 14 5.21 26.04 40.55
CA PHE A 14 5.21 25.20 41.73
C PHE A 14 3.88 25.40 42.49
N GLU A 15 2.94 24.48 42.32
CA GLU A 15 1.96 24.15 43.34
C GLU A 15 2.47 22.92 44.08
N ALA A 16 2.89 23.15 45.32
CA ALA A 16 3.21 22.10 46.27
C ALA A 16 1.93 21.33 46.60
N ILE A 17 1.65 20.28 45.84
CA ILE A 17 0.73 19.23 46.26
C ILE A 17 1.47 18.47 47.35
N GLN A 18 1.14 18.81 48.61
CA GLN A 18 1.31 17.91 49.74
C GLN A 18 0.47 16.67 49.45
N ASP A 19 1.07 15.71 48.77
CA ASP A 19 0.55 14.36 48.66
C ASP A 19 0.84 13.70 50.01
N ASP A 20 -0.13 13.86 50.91
CA ASP A 20 -0.25 13.12 52.16
C ASP A 20 -0.59 11.66 51.83
N SER A 21 0.32 11.01 51.08
CA SER A 21 0.37 9.58 50.82
C SER A 21 0.83 8.93 52.12
N SER A 22 -0.09 8.93 53.08
CA SER A 22 -0.09 8.01 54.20
C SER A 22 -0.13 6.59 53.65
N ASP A 23 1.08 6.07 53.41
CA ASP A 23 1.34 4.71 53.01
C ASP A 23 0.62 3.73 53.96
N PRO A 24 -0.43 3.01 53.50
CA PRO A 24 -1.15 2.07 54.33
C PRO A 24 -0.39 0.75 54.51
N ASP A 25 0.84 0.61 53.99
CA ASP A 25 1.74 -0.50 54.29
C ASP A 25 2.39 -0.40 55.68
N LYS A 26 1.64 0.10 56.67
CA LYS A 26 1.86 -0.22 58.08
C LYS A 26 1.62 -1.71 58.28
N SER A 27 2.70 -2.47 58.15
CA SER A 27 2.95 -3.74 58.83
C SER A 27 1.70 -4.61 58.89
N LYS A 28 1.37 -5.31 57.80
CA LYS A 28 0.57 -6.54 57.94
C LYS A 28 1.25 -7.33 59.07
N PRO A 29 0.59 -7.55 60.22
CA PRO A 29 1.19 -8.32 61.29
C PRO A 29 1.65 -9.60 60.65
N ASP A 30 2.94 -9.93 60.79
CA ASP A 30 3.52 -11.18 60.31
C ASP A 30 2.48 -12.25 60.55
N ARG A 31 1.89 -12.77 59.47
CA ARG A 31 0.84 -13.79 59.53
C ARG A 31 1.50 -14.95 60.23
N THR A 32 1.35 -15.00 61.55
CA THR A 32 1.87 -16.06 62.41
C THR A 32 1.40 -17.34 61.77
N SER A 33 2.33 -18.04 61.14
CA SER A 33 2.12 -19.29 60.41
C SER A 33 1.13 -20.13 61.21
N PHE A 34 -0.10 -20.25 60.71
CA PHE A 34 -1.11 -21.04 61.38
C PHE A 34 -0.60 -22.47 61.45
N ASP A 35 -0.26 -22.92 62.64
CA ASP A 35 0.13 -24.30 62.88
C ASP A 35 -1.15 -25.09 63.19
N PRO A 36 -1.64 -25.90 62.22
CA PRO A 36 -2.86 -26.68 62.41
C PRO A 36 -2.70 -27.72 63.52
N VAL A 37 -1.48 -28.24 63.73
CA VAL A 37 -1.21 -29.26 64.75
C VAL A 37 -1.33 -28.62 66.13
N GLN A 38 -0.68 -27.47 66.34
CA GLN A 38 -0.76 -26.76 67.62
C GLN A 38 -2.18 -26.27 67.93
N SER A 39 -2.93 -25.84 66.92
CA SER A 39 -4.32 -25.37 67.09
C SER A 39 -5.28 -26.52 67.43
N LEU A 40 -5.08 -27.69 66.80
CA LEU A 40 -5.83 -28.90 67.11
C LEU A 40 -5.49 -29.44 68.51
N GLU A 41 -4.22 -29.37 68.93
CA GLU A 41 -3.79 -29.73 70.28
C GLU A 41 -4.44 -28.83 71.34
N LYS A 42 -4.44 -27.52 71.13
CA LYS A 42 -5.13 -26.55 72.02
C LYS A 42 -6.64 -26.83 72.10
N PHE A 43 -7.27 -27.16 70.97
CA PHE A 43 -8.68 -27.54 70.93
C PHE A 43 -8.94 -28.81 71.75
N ALA A 44 -8.14 -29.86 71.55
CA ALA A 44 -8.24 -31.12 72.30
C ALA A 44 -8.05 -30.91 73.81
N SER A 45 -7.09 -30.07 74.20
CA SER A 45 -6.83 -29.71 75.61
C SER A 45 -8.04 -29.03 76.26
N HIS A 46 -8.72 -28.12 75.55
CA HIS A 46 -9.96 -27.50 76.04
C HIS A 46 -11.13 -28.48 76.10
N VAL A 47 -11.29 -29.37 75.13
CA VAL A 47 -12.31 -30.43 75.17
C VAL A 47 -12.11 -31.34 76.38
N ALA A 48 -10.87 -31.75 76.66
CA ALA A 48 -10.54 -32.55 77.84
C ALA A 48 -10.86 -31.80 79.16
N SER A 49 -10.54 -30.50 79.22
CA SER A 49 -10.86 -29.64 80.36
C SER A 49 -12.37 -29.51 80.59
N ILE A 50 -13.15 -29.33 79.53
CA ILE A 50 -14.63 -29.28 79.58
C ILE A 50 -15.20 -30.59 80.12
N ALA A 51 -14.68 -31.73 79.66
CA ALA A 51 -15.12 -33.05 80.12
C ALA A 51 -14.83 -33.24 81.62
N ALA A 52 -13.63 -32.88 82.09
CA ALA A 52 -13.25 -32.96 83.50
C ALA A 52 -14.13 -32.05 84.38
N LEU A 53 -14.31 -30.78 84.00
CA LEU A 53 -15.15 -29.81 84.73
C LEU A 53 -16.62 -30.22 84.73
N SER A 54 -17.12 -30.80 83.64
CA SER A 54 -18.50 -31.30 83.56
C SER A 54 -18.75 -32.46 84.53
N SER A 55 -17.78 -33.37 84.65
CA SER A 55 -17.81 -34.47 85.63
C SER A 55 -17.76 -33.95 87.06
N GLU A 56 -16.89 -32.96 87.34
CA GLU A 56 -16.79 -32.32 88.65
C GLU A 56 -18.09 -31.60 89.03
N ARG A 57 -18.68 -30.83 88.11
CA ARG A 57 -19.98 -30.17 88.27
C ARG A 57 -21.06 -31.17 88.65
N GLU A 58 -21.13 -32.31 87.96
CA GLU A 58 -22.12 -33.34 88.24
C GLU A 58 -21.92 -33.95 89.64
N ARG A 59 -20.67 -34.19 90.05
CA ARG A 59 -20.34 -34.68 91.39
C ARG A 59 -20.76 -33.68 92.48
N LEU A 60 -20.45 -32.40 92.29
CA LEU A 60 -20.83 -31.32 93.21
C LEU A 60 -22.36 -31.17 93.30
N ARG A 61 -23.06 -31.23 92.17
CA ARG A 61 -24.53 -31.19 92.11
C ARG A 61 -25.18 -32.32 92.91
N LYS A 62 -24.69 -33.56 92.75
CA LYS A 62 -25.16 -34.71 93.53
C LYS A 62 -24.91 -34.52 95.03
N ARG A 63 -23.74 -34.00 95.41
CA ARG A 63 -23.41 -33.72 96.82
C ARG A 63 -24.30 -32.62 97.40
N ALA A 64 -24.48 -31.51 96.69
CA ALA A 64 -25.35 -30.40 97.08
C ALA A 64 -26.81 -30.86 97.25
N GLN A 65 -27.30 -31.74 96.38
CA GLN A 65 -28.63 -32.34 96.50
C GLN A 65 -28.76 -33.23 97.74
N ALA A 66 -27.75 -34.06 98.02
CA ALA A 66 -27.72 -34.89 99.23
C ALA A 66 -27.70 -34.03 100.51
N GLU A 67 -26.88 -32.97 100.53
CA GLU A 67 -26.79 -32.05 101.66
C GLU A 67 -28.06 -31.22 101.84
N SER A 68 -28.71 -30.77 100.75
CA SER A 68 -30.01 -30.11 100.80
C SER A 68 -31.11 -31.04 101.34
N THR A 69 -31.04 -32.34 101.03
CA THR A 69 -31.97 -33.34 101.56
C THR A 69 -31.74 -33.59 103.05
N ALA A 70 -30.47 -33.68 103.48
CA ALA A 70 -30.10 -33.80 104.89
C ALA A 70 -30.51 -32.55 105.70
N LEU A 71 -30.29 -31.35 105.15
CA LEU A 71 -30.68 -30.08 105.76
C LEU A 71 -32.20 -30.00 105.94
N ARG A 72 -32.97 -30.44 104.93
CA ARG A 72 -34.44 -30.51 105.03
C ARG A 72 -34.88 -31.43 106.17
N LYS A 73 -34.32 -32.64 106.24
CA LYS A 73 -34.59 -33.59 107.33
C LYS A 73 -34.20 -33.04 108.71
N ALA A 74 -33.09 -32.32 108.81
CA ALA A 74 -32.63 -31.70 110.06
C ALA A 74 -33.43 -30.45 110.45
N SER A 75 -34.14 -29.83 109.51
CA SER A 75 -34.97 -28.64 109.75
C SER A 75 -36.41 -28.99 110.12
N ASP A 76 -36.86 -30.23 109.88
CA ASP A 76 -38.18 -30.70 110.28
C ASP A 76 -38.29 -30.81 111.81
N ARG A 77 -39.44 -30.36 112.33
CA ARG A 77 -39.69 -29.73 113.64
C ARG A 77 -39.35 -30.50 114.95
N ASN A 78 -38.69 -31.67 114.89
CA ASN A 78 -38.31 -32.45 116.08
C ASN A 78 -36.79 -32.77 116.18
N PHE A 79 -35.93 -32.15 115.37
CA PHE A 79 -34.51 -32.45 115.38
C PHE A 79 -33.78 -31.78 116.57
N GLN A 80 -33.29 -32.58 117.53
CA GLN A 80 -32.71 -32.12 118.81
C GLN A 80 -31.36 -31.38 118.71
N TYR A 81 -30.77 -31.19 117.52
CA TYR A 81 -29.39 -30.68 117.38
C TYR A 81 -29.27 -29.52 116.36
N PRO A 82 -29.53 -28.26 116.78
CA PRO A 82 -29.41 -27.07 115.94
C PRO A 82 -28.03 -26.86 115.30
N SER A 83 -26.97 -27.34 115.95
CA SER A 83 -25.60 -27.29 115.44
C SER A 83 -25.41 -28.05 114.13
N ILE A 84 -26.12 -29.18 113.95
CA ILE A 84 -26.06 -30.00 112.74
C ILE A 84 -26.74 -29.25 111.57
N ALA A 85 -27.89 -28.63 111.81
CA ALA A 85 -28.58 -27.83 110.79
C ALA A 85 -27.72 -26.62 110.36
N LYS A 86 -27.08 -25.93 111.31
CA LYS A 86 -26.16 -24.82 110.99
C LYS A 86 -24.97 -25.29 110.14
N ARG A 87 -24.36 -26.43 110.49
CA ARG A 87 -23.26 -27.03 109.71
C ARG A 87 -23.69 -27.38 108.30
N LEU A 88 -24.84 -28.06 108.15
CA LEU A 88 -25.39 -28.43 106.83
C LEU A 88 -25.77 -27.21 105.98
N LYS A 89 -26.19 -26.10 106.61
CA LYS A 89 -26.47 -24.85 105.91
C LYS A 89 -25.19 -24.21 105.37
N ILE A 90 -24.11 -24.22 106.15
CA ILE A 90 -22.79 -23.72 105.74
C ILE A 90 -22.24 -24.59 104.61
N GLY A 91 -22.19 -25.91 104.79
CA GLY A 91 -21.68 -26.84 103.77
C GLY A 91 -22.45 -26.75 102.45
N LYS A 92 -23.79 -26.61 102.50
CA LYS A 92 -24.59 -26.33 101.31
C LYS A 92 -24.15 -25.03 100.61
N SER A 93 -23.97 -23.94 101.36
CA SER A 93 -23.54 -22.66 100.76
C SER A 93 -22.14 -22.72 100.15
N GLU A 94 -21.23 -23.50 100.75
CA GLU A 94 -19.89 -23.74 100.21
C GLU A 94 -19.96 -24.57 98.91
N LEU A 95 -20.79 -25.62 98.87
CA LEU A 95 -21.02 -26.39 97.65
C LEU A 95 -21.68 -25.57 96.54
N ASP A 96 -22.65 -24.71 96.87
CA ASP A 96 -23.29 -23.84 95.90
C ASP A 96 -22.29 -22.82 95.34
N SER A 97 -21.42 -22.23 96.18
CA SER A 97 -20.32 -21.35 95.74
C SER A 97 -19.34 -22.07 94.81
N GLU A 98 -18.95 -23.30 95.16
CA GLU A 98 -18.05 -24.10 94.34
C GLU A 98 -18.69 -24.51 93.00
N LEU A 99 -19.99 -24.79 92.98
CA LEU A 99 -20.74 -25.07 91.76
C LEU A 99 -20.76 -23.87 90.81
N VAL A 100 -20.96 -22.65 91.34
CA VAL A 100 -20.88 -21.40 90.56
C VAL A 100 -19.47 -21.25 89.96
N ARG A 101 -18.43 -21.47 90.77
CA ARG A 101 -17.02 -21.38 90.31
C ARG A 101 -16.72 -22.38 89.18
N VAL A 102 -17.18 -23.63 89.30
CA VAL A 102 -17.00 -24.66 88.25
C VAL A 102 -17.80 -24.30 87.00
N ASN A 103 -19.02 -23.76 87.12
CA ASN A 103 -19.81 -23.30 85.98
C ASN A 103 -19.13 -22.16 85.21
N SER A 104 -18.59 -21.15 85.91
CA SER A 104 -17.87 -20.06 85.25
C SER A 104 -16.62 -20.55 84.50
N LYS A 105 -15.87 -21.51 85.06
CA LYS A 105 -14.74 -22.14 84.35
C LYS A 105 -15.19 -22.91 83.11
N LEU A 106 -16.29 -23.65 83.22
CA LEU A 106 -16.85 -24.42 82.11
C LEU A 106 -17.24 -23.50 80.94
N GLU A 107 -17.88 -22.36 81.25
CA GLU A 107 -18.27 -21.35 80.26
C GLU A 107 -17.05 -20.77 79.54
N VAL A 108 -15.99 -20.39 80.28
CA VAL A 108 -14.73 -19.89 79.69
C VAL A 108 -14.10 -20.92 78.74
N HIS A 109 -14.06 -22.20 79.12
CA HIS A 109 -13.50 -23.23 78.24
C HIS A 109 -14.38 -23.50 77.01
N GLN A 110 -15.71 -23.43 77.14
CA GLN A 110 -16.64 -23.54 76.01
C GLN A 110 -16.48 -22.37 75.03
N GLU A 111 -16.32 -21.15 75.52
CA GLU A 111 -16.05 -19.99 74.68
C GLU A 111 -14.73 -20.15 73.92
N LYS A 112 -13.66 -20.57 74.60
CA LYS A 112 -12.36 -20.86 73.96
C LYS A 112 -12.45 -21.96 72.90
N GLN A 113 -13.20 -23.02 73.18
CA GLN A 113 -13.45 -24.10 72.22
C GLN A 113 -14.15 -23.57 70.96
N ASN A 114 -15.20 -22.76 71.13
CA ASN A 114 -15.94 -22.18 70.01
C ASN A 114 -15.09 -21.22 69.17
N ASN A 115 -14.24 -20.43 69.81
CA ASN A 115 -13.32 -19.53 69.11
C ASN A 115 -12.27 -20.31 68.31
N LEU A 116 -11.67 -21.34 68.89
CA LEU A 116 -10.74 -22.23 68.17
C LEU A 116 -11.42 -22.96 67.00
N LEU A 117 -12.69 -23.37 67.16
CA LEU A 117 -13.44 -24.01 66.09
C LEU A 117 -13.68 -23.05 64.91
N LYS A 118 -14.04 -21.79 65.20
CA LYS A 118 -14.21 -20.74 64.18
C LYS A 118 -12.89 -20.46 63.45
N GLU A 119 -11.79 -20.39 64.19
CA GLU A 119 -10.44 -20.18 63.63
C GLU A 119 -10.02 -21.34 62.74
N LEU A 120 -10.16 -22.58 63.22
CA LEU A 120 -9.91 -23.79 62.43
C LEU A 120 -10.74 -23.79 61.14
N ALA A 121 -12.05 -23.50 61.22
CA ALA A 121 -12.92 -23.47 60.06
C ALA A 121 -12.52 -22.39 59.04
N ALA A 122 -12.12 -21.20 59.51
CA ALA A 122 -11.64 -20.13 58.63
C ALA A 122 -10.34 -20.54 57.91
N ASN A 123 -9.41 -21.16 58.63
CA ASN A 123 -8.12 -21.59 58.07
C ASN A 123 -8.26 -22.77 57.10
N PHE A 124 -9.17 -23.71 57.36
CA PHE A 124 -9.47 -24.78 56.39
C PHE A 124 -10.07 -24.24 55.10
N LYS A 125 -10.98 -23.27 55.17
CA LYS A 125 -11.54 -22.61 53.97
C LYS A 125 -10.45 -21.86 53.20
N PHE A 126 -9.61 -21.12 53.90
CA PHE A 126 -8.49 -20.41 53.28
C PHE A 126 -7.50 -21.37 52.61
N ALA A 127 -7.12 -22.47 53.27
CA ALA A 127 -6.24 -23.49 52.69
C ALA A 127 -6.87 -24.17 51.46
N GLN A 128 -8.18 -24.41 51.48
CA GLN A 128 -8.90 -24.97 50.33
C GLN A 128 -8.93 -24.01 49.14
N GLU A 129 -9.22 -22.73 49.37
CA GLU A 129 -9.18 -21.69 48.34
C GLU A 129 -7.77 -21.53 47.76
N GLN A 130 -6.75 -21.58 48.62
CA GLN A 130 -5.35 -21.49 48.20
C GLN A 130 -4.89 -22.71 47.40
N ALA A 131 -5.44 -23.91 47.65
CA ALA A 131 -5.16 -25.11 46.87
C ALA A 131 -5.76 -25.07 45.45
N HIS A 132 -6.80 -24.27 45.21
CA HIS A 132 -7.38 -24.09 43.87
C HIS A 132 -6.67 -23.02 43.03
N LEU A 133 -5.84 -22.16 43.64
CA LEU A 133 -5.10 -21.11 42.91
C LEU A 133 -4.13 -21.69 41.86
N PRO A 134 -3.25 -22.67 42.21
CA PRO A 134 -2.33 -23.25 41.25
C PRO A 134 -3.06 -23.94 40.10
N GLN A 135 -4.20 -24.57 40.38
CA GLN A 135 -5.00 -25.24 39.35
C GLN A 135 -5.57 -24.25 38.34
N ARG A 136 -6.07 -23.10 38.81
CA ARG A 136 -6.60 -22.04 37.95
C ARG A 136 -5.49 -21.39 37.11
N GLU A 137 -4.31 -21.19 37.70
CA GLU A 137 -3.13 -20.69 36.97
C GLU A 137 -2.66 -21.71 35.91
N LEU A 138 -2.72 -23.00 36.22
CA LEU A 138 -2.35 -24.08 35.30
C LEU A 138 -3.35 -24.19 34.14
N GLU A 139 -4.66 -24.11 34.41
CA GLU A 139 -5.71 -24.04 33.38
C GLU A 139 -5.56 -22.80 32.49
N GLN A 140 -5.24 -21.64 33.08
CA GLN A 140 -4.98 -20.42 32.33
C GLN A 140 -3.72 -20.56 31.47
N MET A 141 -2.66 -21.17 31.99
CA MET A 141 -1.44 -21.45 31.25
C MET A 141 -1.69 -22.43 30.10
N GLU A 142 -2.47 -23.49 30.31
CA GLU A 142 -2.88 -24.42 29.25
C GLU A 142 -3.67 -23.71 28.14
N LYS A 143 -4.58 -22.81 28.51
CA LYS A 143 -5.32 -21.98 27.55
C LYS A 143 -4.36 -21.11 26.71
N ASN A 144 -3.45 -20.41 27.37
CA ASN A 144 -2.46 -19.56 26.70
C ASN A 144 -1.53 -20.39 25.77
N ILE A 145 -1.15 -21.61 26.18
CA ILE A 145 -0.36 -22.53 25.35
C ILE A 145 -1.15 -22.95 24.10
N CYS A 146 -2.43 -23.29 24.26
CA CYS A 146 -3.31 -23.63 23.13
C CYS A 146 -3.45 -22.47 22.14
N GLU A 147 -3.70 -21.25 22.64
CA GLU A 147 -3.79 -20.04 21.81
C GLU A 147 -2.46 -19.79 21.06
N THR A 148 -1.34 -19.86 21.76
CA THR A 148 0.00 -19.72 21.16
C THR A 148 0.24 -20.77 20.08
N LYS A 149 -0.17 -22.03 20.31
CA LYS A 149 -0.05 -23.12 19.33
C LYS A 149 -0.87 -22.84 18.07
N THR A 150 -2.08 -22.29 18.20
CA THR A 150 -2.88 -21.89 17.04
C THR A 150 -2.25 -20.71 16.27
N GLY A 151 -1.67 -19.74 16.98
CA GLY A 151 -0.92 -18.63 16.38
C GLY A 151 0.29 -19.12 15.58
N ILE A 152 1.09 -20.03 16.14
CA ILE A 152 2.25 -20.63 15.46
C ILE A 152 1.82 -21.35 14.18
N LYS A 153 0.72 -22.11 14.23
CA LYS A 153 0.19 -22.80 13.04
C LYS A 153 -0.17 -21.81 11.93
N HIS A 154 -0.87 -20.72 12.27
CA HIS A 154 -1.21 -19.68 11.31
C HIS A 154 0.05 -19.03 10.69
N VAL A 155 1.09 -18.77 11.49
CA VAL A 155 2.36 -18.24 10.98
C VAL A 155 3.00 -19.20 9.97
N ILE A 156 3.02 -20.51 10.26
CA ILE A 156 3.54 -21.53 9.33
C ILE A 156 2.74 -21.51 8.02
N ASP A 157 1.41 -21.51 8.08
CA ASP A 157 0.55 -21.47 6.89
C ASP A 157 0.82 -20.21 6.05
N THR A 158 1.00 -19.04 6.69
CA THR A 158 1.35 -17.80 5.98
C THR A 158 2.75 -17.85 5.36
N GLN A 159 3.72 -18.48 6.03
CA GLN A 159 5.08 -18.65 5.51
C GLN A 159 5.10 -19.54 4.25
N GLU A 160 4.30 -20.61 4.25
CA GLU A 160 4.11 -21.46 3.07
C GLU A 160 3.50 -20.69 1.90
N SER A 161 2.46 -19.88 2.18
CA SER A 161 1.84 -19.02 1.16
C SER A 161 2.81 -17.98 0.59
N ILE A 162 3.62 -17.33 1.43
CA ILE A 162 4.64 -16.36 1.00
C ILE A 162 5.70 -17.07 0.14
N SER A 163 6.14 -18.26 0.55
CA SER A 163 7.13 -19.05 -0.19
C SER A 163 6.60 -19.48 -1.57
N ALA A 164 5.32 -19.80 -1.68
CA ALA A 164 4.67 -20.09 -2.96
C ALA A 164 4.62 -18.84 -3.87
N ALA A 165 4.26 -17.67 -3.32
CA ALA A 165 4.24 -16.41 -4.05
C ALA A 165 5.63 -16.00 -4.55
N LEU A 166 6.68 -16.18 -3.74
CA LEU A 166 8.06 -15.91 -4.14
C LEU A 166 8.53 -16.82 -5.29
N LYS A 167 8.13 -18.09 -5.30
CA LYS A 167 8.43 -19.01 -6.42
C LYS A 167 7.74 -18.58 -7.72
N LEU A 168 6.49 -18.12 -7.63
CA LEU A 168 5.75 -17.58 -8.79
C LEU A 168 6.40 -16.31 -9.32
N LEU A 169 6.77 -15.37 -8.43
CA LEU A 169 7.45 -14.13 -8.82
C LEU A 169 8.81 -14.43 -9.48
N SER A 170 9.59 -15.35 -8.92
CA SER A 170 10.88 -15.77 -9.49
C SER A 170 10.70 -16.38 -10.89
N SER A 171 9.67 -17.20 -11.09
CA SER A 171 9.36 -17.78 -12.40
C SER A 171 8.91 -16.70 -13.41
N SER A 172 8.14 -15.72 -12.95
CA SER A 172 7.75 -14.56 -13.76
C SER A 172 8.94 -13.69 -14.15
N MET A 173 9.87 -13.43 -13.23
CA MET A 173 11.09 -12.67 -13.51
C MET A 173 11.94 -13.37 -14.55
N LYS A 174 12.12 -14.69 -14.44
CA LYS A 174 12.82 -15.50 -15.44
C LYS A 174 12.18 -15.39 -16.83
N CYS A 175 10.85 -15.46 -16.91
CA CYS A 175 10.14 -15.28 -18.18
C CYS A 175 10.34 -13.87 -18.78
N ILE A 176 10.38 -12.84 -17.94
CA ILE A 176 10.65 -11.46 -18.38
C ILE A 176 12.10 -11.35 -18.90
N GLU A 177 13.08 -11.94 -18.21
CA GLU A 177 14.47 -11.99 -18.67
C GLU A 177 14.59 -12.67 -20.04
N GLU A 178 13.90 -13.80 -20.25
CA GLU A 178 13.85 -14.48 -21.55
C GLU A 178 13.23 -13.60 -22.65
N LYS A 179 12.17 -12.83 -22.33
CA LYS A 179 11.57 -11.86 -23.26
C LYS A 179 12.51 -10.69 -23.59
N ILE A 180 13.24 -10.18 -22.59
CA ILE A 180 14.23 -9.11 -22.80
C ILE A 180 15.33 -9.60 -23.74
N ALA A 181 15.87 -10.79 -23.50
CA ALA A 181 16.88 -11.39 -24.37
C ALA A 181 16.38 -11.57 -25.82
N PHE A 182 15.13 -11.99 -26.00
CA PHE A 182 14.52 -12.08 -27.33
C PHE A 182 14.37 -10.70 -28.01
N MET A 183 13.93 -9.68 -27.27
CA MET A 183 13.83 -8.31 -27.81
C MET A 183 15.18 -7.72 -28.18
N GLU A 184 16.23 -8.00 -27.41
CA GLU A 184 17.61 -7.60 -27.73
C GLU A 184 18.10 -8.28 -29.01
N GLN A 185 17.83 -9.58 -29.16
CA GLN A 185 18.13 -10.30 -30.40
C GLN A 185 17.39 -9.71 -31.61
N LEU A 186 16.11 -9.39 -31.46
CA LEU A 186 15.31 -8.77 -32.52
C LEU A 186 15.87 -7.39 -32.89
N ARG A 187 16.25 -6.58 -31.89
CA ARG A 187 16.90 -5.28 -32.10
C ARG A 187 18.18 -5.41 -32.91
N SER A 188 19.09 -6.33 -32.53
CA SER A 188 20.33 -6.56 -33.27
C SER A 188 20.07 -7.02 -34.72
N SER A 189 19.03 -7.81 -34.95
CA SER A 189 18.62 -8.20 -36.32
C SER A 189 18.18 -6.98 -37.13
N THR A 190 17.34 -6.12 -36.55
CA THR A 190 16.86 -4.91 -37.24
C THR A 190 17.95 -3.87 -37.48
N GLU A 191 18.92 -3.75 -36.56
CA GLU A 191 20.09 -2.88 -36.73
C GLU A 191 20.96 -3.36 -37.90
N MET A 192 21.17 -4.67 -38.02
CA MET A 192 21.89 -5.27 -39.15
C MET A 192 21.17 -5.04 -40.48
N GLU A 193 19.84 -5.22 -40.53
CA GLU A 193 19.03 -4.90 -41.72
C GLU A 193 19.12 -3.41 -42.09
N GLN A 194 19.12 -2.52 -41.09
CA GLN A 194 19.26 -1.09 -41.31
C GLN A 194 20.65 -0.71 -41.85
N GLU A 195 21.73 -1.32 -41.34
CA GLU A 195 23.07 -1.14 -41.89
C GLU A 195 23.17 -1.64 -43.33
N ASN A 196 22.60 -2.81 -43.63
CA ASN A 196 22.55 -3.35 -45.00
C ASN A 196 21.80 -2.40 -45.96
N LEU A 197 20.62 -1.92 -45.57
CA LEU A 197 19.85 -0.95 -46.36
C LEU A 197 20.60 0.37 -46.56
N LYS A 198 21.36 0.80 -45.54
CA LYS A 198 22.18 2.01 -45.63
C LYS A 198 23.32 1.82 -46.63
N SER A 199 23.99 0.66 -46.62
CA SER A 199 25.00 0.30 -47.61
C SER A 199 24.42 0.22 -49.03
N ASP A 200 23.23 -0.36 -49.20
CA ASP A 200 22.53 -0.41 -50.49
C ASP A 200 22.20 0.99 -51.01
N LEU A 201 21.74 1.89 -50.13
CA LEU A 201 21.48 3.30 -50.48
C LEU A 201 22.75 4.06 -50.86
N GLU A 202 23.88 3.77 -50.22
CA GLU A 202 25.18 4.37 -50.54
C GLU A 202 25.66 3.89 -51.91
N LEU A 203 25.50 2.61 -52.22
CA LEU A 203 25.82 2.04 -53.54
C LEU A 203 24.96 2.66 -54.65
N VAL A 204 23.64 2.78 -54.44
CA VAL A 204 22.73 3.45 -55.40
C VAL A 204 23.12 4.92 -55.59
N ARG A 205 23.53 5.61 -54.52
CA ARG A 205 24.00 7.00 -54.60
C ARG A 205 25.28 7.11 -55.44
N GLU A 206 26.24 6.20 -55.25
CA GLU A 206 27.47 6.15 -56.07
C GLU A 206 27.17 5.85 -57.54
N GLU A 207 26.21 4.96 -57.82
CA GLU A 207 25.74 4.70 -59.19
C GLU A 207 25.09 5.95 -59.81
N CYS A 208 24.24 6.66 -59.06
CA CYS A 208 23.66 7.93 -59.50
C CYS A 208 24.71 9.00 -59.78
N THR A 209 25.74 9.16 -58.93
CA THR A 209 26.80 10.15 -59.18
C THR A 209 27.69 9.75 -60.36
N SER A 210 27.97 8.46 -60.53
CA SER A 210 28.71 7.94 -61.69
C SER A 210 27.95 8.17 -63.01
N THR A 211 26.65 7.88 -63.03
CA THR A 211 25.78 8.15 -64.19
C THR A 211 25.62 9.64 -64.46
N GLU A 212 25.53 10.48 -63.43
CA GLU A 212 25.51 11.93 -63.56
C GLU A 212 26.82 12.46 -64.16
N LEU A 213 27.98 12.00 -63.70
CA LEU A 213 29.29 12.38 -64.25
C LEU A 213 29.44 11.90 -65.70
N SER A 214 28.96 10.71 -66.02
CA SER A 214 28.91 10.20 -67.40
C SER A 214 28.01 11.05 -68.29
N ALA A 215 26.84 11.44 -67.79
CA ALA A 215 25.92 12.34 -68.48
C ALA A 215 26.52 13.73 -68.69
N LYS A 216 27.24 14.29 -67.70
CA LYS A 216 27.99 15.54 -67.82
C LYS A 216 29.11 15.44 -68.85
N ALA A 217 29.91 14.38 -68.83
CA ALA A 217 30.97 14.17 -69.81
C ALA A 217 30.41 14.06 -71.24
N ARG A 218 29.27 13.37 -71.43
CA ARG A 218 28.56 13.35 -72.72
C ARG A 218 28.02 14.74 -73.07
N GLY A 219 27.47 15.47 -72.10
CA GLY A 219 27.00 16.84 -72.28
C GLY A 219 28.11 17.78 -72.74
N GLU A 220 29.29 17.70 -72.13
CA GLU A 220 30.49 18.46 -72.52
C GLU A 220 30.99 18.06 -73.92
N ASP A 221 30.98 16.76 -74.26
CA ASP A 221 31.31 16.29 -75.62
C ASP A 221 30.33 16.85 -76.65
N PHE A 222 29.02 16.81 -76.37
CA PHE A 222 28.01 17.43 -77.21
C PHE A 222 28.22 18.94 -77.33
N SER A 223 28.55 19.63 -76.22
CA SER A 223 28.85 21.06 -76.21
C SER A 223 30.05 21.39 -77.11
N LYS A 224 31.15 20.64 -76.98
CA LYS A 224 32.35 20.80 -77.84
C LYS A 224 32.02 20.54 -79.30
N ARG A 225 31.26 19.49 -79.60
CA ARG A 225 30.81 19.19 -80.97
C ARG A 225 29.91 20.29 -81.53
N LEU A 226 29.09 20.92 -80.68
CA LEU A 226 28.26 22.06 -81.05
C LEU A 226 29.12 23.29 -81.33
N GLU A 227 30.08 23.61 -80.48
CA GLU A 227 31.04 24.70 -80.68
C GLU A 227 31.88 24.49 -81.95
N ASP A 228 32.34 23.26 -82.21
CA ASP A 228 33.03 22.89 -83.45
C ASP A 228 32.13 23.00 -84.69
N LEU A 229 30.84 22.68 -84.55
CA LEU A 229 29.86 22.86 -85.61
C LEU A 229 29.62 24.35 -85.87
N ASP A 230 29.44 25.14 -84.81
CA ASP A 230 29.23 26.59 -84.88
C ASP A 230 30.45 27.32 -85.48
N ARG A 231 31.67 26.89 -85.11
CA ARG A 231 32.92 27.34 -85.74
C ARG A 231 32.93 27.00 -87.23
N ARG A 232 32.59 25.77 -87.61
CA ARG A 232 32.53 25.36 -89.02
C ARG A 232 31.46 26.11 -89.80
N VAL A 233 30.29 26.35 -89.21
CA VAL A 233 29.22 27.16 -89.81
C VAL A 233 29.68 28.60 -90.00
N SER A 234 30.38 29.17 -89.02
CA SER A 234 30.97 30.51 -89.11
C SER A 234 32.08 30.61 -90.17
N GLU A 235 32.91 29.58 -90.30
CA GLU A 235 33.90 29.45 -91.38
C GLU A 235 33.23 29.33 -92.75
N HIS A 236 32.15 28.55 -92.86
CA HIS A 236 31.35 28.42 -94.07
C HIS A 236 30.65 29.73 -94.44
N ASP A 237 30.13 30.48 -93.46
CA ASP A 237 29.50 31.78 -93.66
C ASP A 237 30.53 32.83 -94.11
N ARG A 238 31.79 32.75 -93.64
CA ARG A 238 32.92 33.54 -94.19
C ARG A 238 33.28 33.11 -95.61
N ALA A 239 33.38 31.81 -95.90
CA ALA A 239 33.66 31.30 -97.24
C ALA A 239 32.55 31.66 -98.24
N CYS A 240 31.28 31.70 -97.80
CA CYS A 240 30.14 32.17 -98.59
C CYS A 240 30.14 33.68 -98.84
N LYS A 241 30.82 34.47 -97.99
CA LYS A 241 30.99 35.93 -98.16
C LYS A 241 32.15 36.31 -99.09
N GLU A 242 33.07 35.39 -99.38
CA GLU A 242 34.18 35.60 -100.35
C GLU A 242 33.85 35.12 -101.78
N LEU A 243 32.64 34.59 -102.03
CA LEU A 243 32.16 34.19 -103.36
C LEU A 243 30.98 35.07 -103.80
N ASP A 244 31.27 36.06 -104.66
CA ASP A 244 30.29 36.87 -105.41
C ASP A 244 29.66 36.04 -106.56
N PRO A 245 28.51 36.44 -107.14
CA PRO A 245 27.42 35.55 -107.47
C PRO A 245 27.63 34.83 -108.80
N ASN A 246 27.63 33.50 -108.78
CA ASN A 246 26.98 32.69 -109.82
C ASN A 246 26.85 31.23 -109.37
N GLU A 247 25.59 30.81 -109.28
CA GLU A 247 25.10 29.46 -109.57
C GLU A 247 25.56 28.26 -108.71
N SER A 248 24.65 27.91 -107.80
CA SER A 248 24.23 26.54 -107.45
C SER A 248 25.03 25.69 -106.45
N THR A 249 24.26 25.24 -105.45
CA THR A 249 24.28 23.90 -104.83
C THR A 249 25.34 23.61 -103.75
N LEU A 250 24.96 23.88 -102.50
CA LEU A 250 25.59 23.37 -101.27
C LEU A 250 24.64 22.39 -100.54
N PRO A 251 25.13 21.25 -100.01
CA PRO A 251 24.37 20.37 -99.12
C PRO A 251 24.60 20.77 -97.65
N ALA A 252 23.59 21.40 -97.05
CA ALA A 252 23.60 21.82 -95.65
C ALA A 252 23.39 20.62 -94.70
N SER A 253 24.21 20.54 -93.64
CA SER A 253 24.13 19.48 -92.63
C SER A 253 22.90 19.64 -91.75
N ASN A 254 22.18 18.52 -91.56
CA ASN A 254 20.76 18.48 -91.22
C ASN A 254 20.36 18.72 -89.76
N THR A 255 21.23 18.86 -88.76
CA THR A 255 20.75 18.83 -87.35
C THR A 255 20.38 20.19 -86.74
N SER A 256 20.95 21.31 -87.21
CA SER A 256 20.57 22.66 -86.75
C SER A 256 19.31 23.17 -87.47
N VAL A 257 19.21 22.87 -88.77
CA VAL A 257 18.00 23.08 -89.56
C VAL A 257 16.84 22.25 -89.00
N GLU A 258 17.09 21.06 -88.45
CA GLU A 258 16.03 20.20 -87.91
C GLU A 258 15.53 20.66 -86.54
N ALA A 259 16.38 21.22 -85.68
CA ALA A 259 15.93 21.88 -84.44
C ALA A 259 15.23 23.22 -84.70
N MET A 260 15.75 24.05 -85.61
CA MET A 260 15.04 25.25 -86.05
C MET A 260 13.75 24.90 -86.78
N ASN A 261 13.72 23.88 -87.63
CA ASN A 261 12.50 23.40 -88.27
C ASN A 261 11.53 22.82 -87.26
N GLN A 262 11.97 22.14 -86.20
CA GLN A 262 11.06 21.65 -85.17
C GLN A 262 10.46 22.80 -84.36
N ILE A 263 11.24 23.79 -83.96
CA ILE A 263 10.72 24.99 -83.27
C ILE A 263 9.85 25.82 -84.21
N GLN A 264 10.23 25.97 -85.47
CA GLN A 264 9.45 26.68 -86.49
C GLN A 264 8.19 25.91 -86.86
N ASN A 265 8.21 24.58 -86.89
CA ASN A 265 7.03 23.74 -87.07
C ASN A 265 6.11 23.82 -85.86
N LEU A 266 6.64 23.85 -84.63
CA LEU A 266 5.81 24.06 -83.44
C LEU A 266 5.18 25.44 -83.44
N ARG A 267 5.90 26.48 -83.86
CA ARG A 267 5.34 27.82 -84.05
C ARG A 267 4.29 27.85 -85.16
N GLN A 268 4.57 27.27 -86.32
CA GLN A 268 3.59 27.17 -87.42
C GLN A 268 2.36 26.36 -87.04
N VAL A 269 2.51 25.29 -86.25
CA VAL A 269 1.37 24.50 -85.75
C VAL A 269 0.58 25.31 -84.73
N GLN A 270 1.24 26.14 -83.91
CA GLN A 270 0.56 27.02 -82.98
C GLN A 270 -0.16 28.16 -83.71
N ASP A 271 0.51 28.84 -84.65
CA ASP A 271 -0.07 29.89 -85.47
C ASP A 271 -1.23 29.35 -86.32
N ALA A 272 -1.09 28.16 -86.92
CA ALA A 272 -2.18 27.51 -87.68
C ALA A 272 -3.33 27.07 -86.78
N LYS A 273 -3.08 26.71 -85.50
CA LYS A 273 -4.15 26.42 -84.54
C LYS A 273 -4.85 27.68 -84.10
N ASP A 274 -4.11 28.74 -83.83
CA ASP A 274 -4.65 30.03 -83.40
C ASP A 274 -5.43 30.67 -84.56
N GLU A 275 -4.95 30.55 -85.80
CA GLU A 275 -5.67 30.95 -87.02
C GLU A 275 -6.89 30.06 -87.27
N ALA A 276 -6.82 28.73 -87.10
CA ALA A 276 -7.99 27.87 -87.20
C ALA A 276 -9.06 28.17 -86.11
N ILE A 277 -8.63 28.52 -84.90
CA ILE A 277 -9.53 28.97 -83.82
C ILE A 277 -10.12 30.33 -84.19
N ALA A 278 -9.33 31.27 -84.70
CA ALA A 278 -9.82 32.57 -85.16
C ALA A 278 -10.83 32.42 -86.32
N ASP A 279 -10.55 31.57 -87.30
CA ASP A 279 -11.45 31.24 -88.42
C ASP A 279 -12.75 30.60 -87.93
N GLU A 280 -12.68 29.68 -86.94
CA GLU A 280 -13.88 29.11 -86.34
C GLU A 280 -14.70 30.15 -85.58
N LEU A 281 -14.04 31.02 -84.81
CA LEU A 281 -14.69 32.10 -84.08
C LEU A 281 -15.33 33.11 -85.04
N GLU A 282 -14.64 33.54 -86.10
CA GLU A 282 -15.18 34.41 -87.14
C GLU A 282 -16.36 33.74 -87.86
N LYS A 283 -16.29 32.43 -88.10
CA LYS A 283 -17.41 31.66 -88.65
C LYS A 283 -18.61 31.61 -87.70
N TYR A 284 -18.39 31.50 -86.38
CA TYR A 284 -19.46 31.58 -85.40
C TYR A 284 -20.06 32.99 -85.34
N GLU A 285 -19.24 34.03 -85.40
CA GLU A 285 -19.66 35.44 -85.44
C GLU A 285 -20.46 35.75 -86.71
N PHE A 286 -20.02 35.27 -87.87
CA PHE A 286 -20.77 35.36 -89.13
C PHE A 286 -22.11 34.63 -89.07
N ARG A 287 -22.16 33.46 -88.41
CA ARG A 287 -23.41 32.71 -88.22
C ARG A 287 -24.35 33.43 -87.26
N LEU A 288 -23.82 34.06 -86.20
CA LEU A 288 -24.57 34.86 -85.24
C LEU A 288 -25.18 36.09 -85.92
N THR A 289 -24.38 36.88 -86.64
CA THR A 289 -24.85 38.05 -87.39
C THR A 289 -25.89 37.68 -88.46
N ARG A 290 -25.70 36.56 -89.19
CA ARG A 290 -26.71 36.07 -90.13
C ARG A 290 -28.01 35.64 -89.44
N LEU A 291 -27.92 35.05 -88.24
CA LEU A 291 -29.09 34.69 -87.45
C LEU A 291 -29.82 35.93 -86.94
N GLU A 292 -29.08 36.94 -86.46
CA GLU A 292 -29.62 38.24 -86.06
C GLU A 292 -30.30 38.96 -87.22
N ASP A 293 -29.71 38.95 -88.42
CA ASP A 293 -30.32 39.46 -89.64
C ASP A 293 -31.60 38.71 -90.03
N ALA A 294 -31.63 37.39 -89.88
CA ALA A 294 -32.84 36.60 -90.13
C ALA A 294 -33.94 36.93 -89.10
N VAL A 295 -33.57 37.11 -87.83
CA VAL A 295 -34.48 37.50 -86.75
C VAL A 295 -35.03 38.91 -86.96
N THR A 296 -34.19 39.87 -87.37
CA THR A 296 -34.65 41.23 -87.67
C THR A 296 -35.56 41.28 -88.89
N LYS A 297 -35.27 40.50 -89.95
CA LYS A 297 -36.17 40.33 -91.11
C LYS A 297 -37.50 39.69 -90.72
N LEU A 298 -37.48 38.65 -89.88
CA LEU A 298 -38.72 38.05 -89.36
C LEU A 298 -39.53 39.05 -88.54
N LYS A 299 -38.87 39.86 -87.70
CA LYS A 299 -39.52 40.93 -86.92
C LYS A 299 -40.08 42.03 -87.83
N GLN A 300 -39.44 42.31 -88.96
CA GLN A 300 -39.92 43.26 -89.96
C GLN A 300 -41.11 42.72 -90.75
N ILE A 301 -41.10 41.43 -91.12
CA ILE A 301 -42.25 40.73 -91.73
C ILE A 301 -43.43 40.67 -90.75
N GLU A 302 -43.17 40.43 -89.46
CA GLU A 302 -44.20 40.47 -88.41
C GLU A 302 -44.78 41.90 -88.25
N GLY A 303 -43.94 42.92 -88.38
CA GLY A 303 -44.36 44.33 -88.39
C GLY A 303 -45.19 44.73 -89.62
N GLN A 304 -44.83 44.24 -90.82
CA GLN A 304 -45.55 44.50 -92.07
C GLN A 304 -46.87 43.72 -92.16
N ASN A 305 -46.96 42.52 -91.59
CA ASN A 305 -48.19 41.74 -91.54
C ASN A 305 -49.25 42.33 -90.59
N LYS A 306 -48.87 43.22 -89.66
CA LYS A 306 -49.81 43.97 -88.82
C LYS A 306 -50.39 45.23 -89.50
N THR A 307 -49.79 45.72 -90.59
CA THR A 307 -50.23 46.93 -91.30
C THR A 307 -50.77 46.70 -92.71
N ASN A 308 -50.67 45.48 -93.26
CA ASN A 308 -51.11 45.19 -94.64
C ASN A 308 -52.15 44.05 -94.70
N SER A 309 -53.23 44.18 -93.94
CA SER A 309 -54.40 43.28 -93.96
C SER A 309 -55.40 43.63 -95.07
N GLN A 310 -54.95 43.99 -96.28
CA GLN A 310 -55.83 44.28 -97.42
C GLN A 310 -55.11 44.20 -98.78
N SER A 311 -54.48 43.08 -99.12
CA SER A 311 -54.15 42.78 -100.54
C SER A 311 -53.99 41.28 -100.77
N PRO A 312 -54.99 40.59 -101.35
CA PRO A 312 -54.94 39.17 -101.61
C PRO A 312 -54.48 38.94 -103.06
N ASN A 313 -53.16 38.80 -103.32
CA ASN A 313 -52.66 38.11 -104.54
C ASN A 313 -51.11 37.95 -104.67
N THR A 314 -50.39 37.61 -103.59
CA THR A 314 -48.96 37.23 -103.71
C THR A 314 -48.54 36.07 -102.80
N GLY A 315 -49.41 35.06 -102.66
CA GLY A 315 -49.25 33.93 -101.72
C GLY A 315 -48.28 32.81 -102.11
N ALA A 316 -47.59 32.89 -103.26
CA ALA A 316 -46.70 31.80 -103.70
C ALA A 316 -45.26 31.92 -103.18
N SER A 317 -44.72 33.14 -103.06
CA SER A 317 -43.30 33.36 -102.69
C SER A 317 -43.05 33.33 -101.18
N ALA A 318 -44.01 33.81 -100.37
CA ALA A 318 -43.88 33.78 -98.91
C ALA A 318 -43.92 32.34 -98.35
N ASN A 319 -44.61 31.42 -99.04
CA ASN A 319 -44.72 30.03 -98.62
C ASN A 319 -43.40 29.25 -98.78
N SER A 320 -42.57 29.55 -99.78
CA SER A 320 -41.27 28.88 -99.95
C SER A 320 -40.25 29.29 -98.88
N GLU A 321 -40.26 30.55 -98.45
CA GLU A 321 -39.37 31.03 -97.36
C GLU A 321 -39.80 30.46 -96.01
N LEU A 322 -41.11 30.36 -95.77
CA LEU A 322 -41.66 29.75 -94.56
C LEU A 322 -41.32 28.25 -94.48
N GLU A 323 -41.32 27.55 -95.61
CA GLU A 323 -40.93 26.14 -95.67
C GLU A 323 -39.42 25.93 -95.50
N GLN A 324 -38.58 26.83 -96.04
CA GLN A 324 -37.13 26.82 -95.76
C GLN A 324 -36.83 27.08 -94.28
N LEU A 325 -37.55 28.00 -93.64
CA LEU A 325 -37.41 28.27 -92.22
C LEU A 325 -37.84 27.07 -91.38
N ARG A 326 -38.95 26.39 -91.74
CA ARG A 326 -39.37 25.14 -91.11
C ARG A 326 -38.29 24.06 -91.21
N GLN A 327 -37.66 23.90 -92.38
CA GLN A 327 -36.54 22.96 -92.53
C GLN A 327 -35.32 23.35 -91.69
N ALA A 328 -34.98 24.63 -91.60
CA ALA A 328 -33.87 25.11 -90.78
C ALA A 328 -34.13 24.85 -89.27
N ILE A 329 -35.36 25.11 -88.82
CA ILE A 329 -35.79 24.82 -87.44
C ILE A 329 -35.73 23.33 -87.17
N ASN A 330 -36.18 22.48 -88.11
CA ASN A 330 -36.10 21.03 -87.95
C ASN A 330 -34.66 20.52 -87.86
N ARG A 331 -33.74 21.06 -88.67
CA ARG A 331 -32.30 20.71 -88.58
C ARG A 331 -31.67 21.18 -87.28
N LEU A 332 -32.03 22.37 -86.80
CA LEU A 332 -31.56 22.87 -85.51
C LEU A 332 -32.07 22.00 -84.36
N ASN A 333 -33.36 21.66 -84.37
CA ASN A 333 -33.96 20.75 -83.39
C ASN A 333 -33.26 19.39 -83.39
N GLN A 334 -32.93 18.84 -84.57
CA GLN A 334 -32.18 17.60 -84.65
C GLN A 334 -30.77 17.74 -84.02
N HIS A 335 -30.06 18.83 -84.30
CA HIS A 335 -28.73 19.07 -83.71
C HIS A 335 -28.79 19.27 -82.19
N VAL A 336 -29.79 20.01 -81.70
CA VAL A 336 -30.03 20.21 -80.26
C VAL A 336 -30.34 18.87 -79.59
N ASN A 337 -31.17 18.03 -80.21
CA ASN A 337 -31.47 16.68 -79.69
C ASN A 337 -30.22 15.79 -79.65
N THR A 338 -29.36 15.81 -80.69
CA THR A 338 -28.08 15.07 -80.67
C THR A 338 -27.16 15.56 -79.55
N ARG A 339 -27.09 16.88 -79.33
CA ARG A 339 -26.29 17.47 -78.24
C ARG A 339 -26.85 17.10 -76.87
N LEU A 340 -28.16 17.13 -76.71
CA LEU A 340 -28.83 16.72 -75.47
C LEU A 340 -28.51 15.25 -75.14
N GLN A 341 -28.55 14.38 -76.16
CA GLN A 341 -28.20 12.96 -76.02
C GLN A 341 -26.75 12.77 -75.53
N HIS A 342 -25.80 13.53 -76.08
CA HIS A 342 -24.41 13.48 -75.62
C HIS A 342 -24.23 13.94 -74.16
N VAL A 343 -24.99 14.96 -73.73
CA VAL A 343 -24.97 15.42 -72.33
C VAL A 343 -25.55 14.36 -71.40
N GLU A 344 -26.62 13.68 -71.80
CA GLU A 344 -27.17 12.55 -71.04
C GLU A 344 -26.18 11.39 -70.93
N ASP A 345 -25.49 11.05 -72.02
CA ASP A 345 -24.47 9.98 -72.01
C ASP A 345 -23.30 10.34 -71.09
N HIS A 346 -22.85 11.59 -71.09
CA HIS A 346 -21.83 12.07 -70.15
C HIS A 346 -22.31 12.04 -68.69
N ALA A 347 -23.58 12.38 -68.43
CA ALA A 347 -24.15 12.30 -67.09
C ALA A 347 -24.19 10.86 -66.57
N ARG A 348 -24.51 9.88 -67.44
CA ARG A 348 -24.45 8.45 -67.08
C ARG A 348 -23.02 7.99 -66.76
N ILE A 349 -22.02 8.45 -67.51
CA ILE A 349 -20.61 8.14 -67.23
C ILE A 349 -20.17 8.71 -65.87
N LEU A 350 -20.54 9.96 -65.57
CA LEU A 350 -20.24 10.58 -64.28
C LEU A 350 -20.90 9.82 -63.12
N GLN A 351 -22.14 9.38 -63.29
CA GLN A 351 -22.84 8.57 -62.30
C GLN A 351 -22.12 7.22 -62.06
N ALA A 352 -21.66 6.56 -63.14
CA ALA A 352 -20.89 5.32 -63.01
C ALA A 352 -19.57 5.54 -62.25
N HIS A 353 -18.85 6.64 -62.52
CA HIS A 353 -17.66 7.01 -61.77
C HIS A 353 -17.95 7.29 -60.30
N GLN A 354 -19.06 7.97 -59.99
CA GLN A 354 -19.47 8.23 -58.61
C GLN A 354 -19.76 6.94 -57.83
N VAL A 355 -20.44 5.98 -58.46
CA VAL A 355 -20.68 4.65 -57.86
C VAL A 355 -19.36 3.90 -57.64
N ALA A 356 -18.43 3.97 -58.60
CA ALA A 356 -17.12 3.34 -58.47
C ALA A 356 -16.30 3.95 -57.32
N LEU A 357 -16.29 5.28 -57.19
CA LEU A 357 -15.63 5.98 -56.08
C LEU A 357 -16.25 5.62 -54.73
N HIS A 358 -17.57 5.59 -54.63
CA HIS A 358 -18.25 5.22 -53.38
C HIS A 358 -17.99 3.76 -52.99
N SER A 359 -17.90 2.85 -53.98
CA SER A 359 -17.50 1.46 -53.75
C SER A 359 -16.04 1.35 -53.28
N LEU A 360 -15.15 2.21 -53.79
CA LEU A 360 -13.76 2.26 -53.36
C LEU A 360 -13.62 2.83 -51.95
N GLU A 361 -14.33 3.92 -51.65
CA GLU A 361 -14.42 4.53 -50.32
C GLU A 361 -14.96 3.54 -49.29
N THR A 362 -16.04 2.83 -49.64
CA THR A 362 -16.61 1.78 -48.78
C THR A 362 -15.59 0.67 -48.55
N ARG A 363 -14.92 0.17 -49.59
CA ARG A 363 -13.88 -0.86 -49.44
C ARG A 363 -12.69 -0.36 -48.63
N TYR A 364 -12.26 0.88 -48.82
CA TYR A 364 -11.16 1.48 -48.06
C TYR A 364 -11.53 1.65 -46.59
N ASN A 365 -12.75 2.07 -46.28
CA ASN A 365 -13.26 2.15 -44.91
C ASN A 365 -13.39 0.77 -44.24
N HIS A 366 -13.65 -0.30 -45.01
CA HIS A 366 -13.65 -1.67 -44.50
C HIS A 366 -12.25 -2.32 -44.48
N LEU A 367 -11.29 -1.79 -45.25
CA LEU A 367 -9.86 -2.13 -45.17
C LEU A 367 -9.13 -1.32 -44.10
N SER A 368 -9.74 -0.24 -43.59
CA SER A 368 -9.27 0.48 -42.42
C SER A 368 -9.04 -0.55 -41.33
N THR A 369 -7.88 -0.52 -40.70
CA THR A 369 -7.44 -1.52 -39.73
C THR A 369 -8.27 -1.51 -38.46
N GLU A 370 -9.17 -0.54 -38.27
CA GLU A 370 -9.95 -0.36 -37.05
C GLU A 370 -10.85 -1.54 -36.67
N PRO A 371 -11.70 -2.12 -37.56
CA PRO A 371 -12.55 -3.25 -37.19
C PRO A 371 -11.73 -4.52 -36.91
N ILE A 372 -10.62 -4.70 -37.63
CA ILE A 372 -9.70 -5.82 -37.44
C ILE A 372 -8.97 -5.67 -36.10
N VAL A 373 -8.49 -4.47 -35.78
CA VAL A 373 -7.85 -4.16 -34.49
C VAL A 373 -8.85 -4.29 -33.34
N GLN A 374 -10.10 -3.82 -33.49
CA GLN A 374 -11.14 -4.00 -32.49
C GLN A 374 -11.46 -5.49 -32.26
N GLN A 375 -11.62 -6.28 -33.31
CA GLN A 375 -11.84 -7.72 -33.20
C GLN A 375 -10.63 -8.44 -32.59
N MET A 376 -9.40 -8.04 -32.95
CA MET A 376 -8.17 -8.57 -32.33
C MET A 376 -8.09 -8.21 -30.84
N VAL A 377 -8.43 -6.99 -30.45
CA VAL A 377 -8.45 -6.56 -29.04
C VAL A 377 -9.51 -7.34 -28.27
N VAL A 378 -10.70 -7.54 -28.83
CA VAL A 378 -11.76 -8.36 -28.20
C VAL A 378 -11.31 -9.82 -28.08
N ALA A 379 -10.79 -10.43 -29.14
CA ALA A 379 -10.28 -11.79 -29.11
C ALA A 379 -9.11 -11.95 -28.11
N MET A 380 -8.23 -10.95 -28.01
CA MET A 380 -7.18 -10.93 -26.99
C MET A 380 -7.76 -10.80 -25.57
N GLN A 381 -8.78 -9.97 -25.36
CA GLN A 381 -9.46 -9.85 -24.07
C GLN A 381 -10.19 -11.16 -23.69
N GLU A 382 -10.78 -11.86 -24.65
CA GLU A 382 -11.42 -13.16 -24.47
C GLU A 382 -10.42 -14.31 -24.25
N MET A 383 -9.24 -14.23 -24.85
CA MET A 383 -8.15 -15.20 -24.65
C MET A 383 -7.42 -15.01 -23.32
N TYR A 384 -7.44 -13.79 -22.77
CA TYR A 384 -6.80 -13.46 -21.50
C TYR A 384 -7.79 -12.94 -20.45
N PRO A 385 -8.87 -13.68 -20.12
CA PRO A 385 -9.83 -13.26 -19.10
C PRO A 385 -9.15 -13.15 -17.73
N HIS A 386 -8.08 -13.92 -17.54
CA HIS A 386 -7.24 -13.88 -16.35
C HIS A 386 -6.43 -12.58 -16.22
N ALA A 387 -6.15 -11.85 -17.29
CA ALA A 387 -5.43 -10.57 -17.19
C ALA A 387 -6.26 -9.51 -16.47
N SER A 388 -7.57 -9.46 -16.72
CA SER A 388 -8.49 -8.56 -16.00
C SER A 388 -8.61 -8.94 -14.53
N ILE A 389 -8.71 -10.24 -14.22
CA ILE A 389 -8.74 -10.74 -12.83
C ILE A 389 -7.43 -10.39 -12.11
N VAL A 390 -6.28 -10.62 -12.73
CA VAL A 390 -4.97 -10.26 -12.15
C VAL A 390 -4.86 -8.75 -11.93
N GLN A 391 -5.35 -7.94 -12.87
CA GLN A 391 -5.36 -6.48 -12.74
C GLN A 391 -6.26 -6.00 -11.58
N GLN A 392 -7.37 -6.69 -11.31
CA GLN A 392 -8.24 -6.42 -10.15
C GLN A 392 -7.68 -6.96 -8.83
N GLU A 393 -6.97 -8.08 -8.84
CA GLU A 393 -6.38 -8.68 -7.64
C GLU A 393 -5.11 -7.95 -7.18
N PHE A 394 -4.35 -7.33 -8.09
CA PHE A 394 -3.14 -6.58 -7.77
C PHE A 394 -3.33 -5.51 -6.67
N PRO A 395 -4.31 -4.58 -6.76
CA PRO A 395 -4.54 -3.60 -5.70
C PRO A 395 -4.98 -4.25 -4.38
N LYS A 396 -5.74 -5.36 -4.42
CA LYS A 396 -6.13 -6.09 -3.21
C LYS A 396 -4.93 -6.74 -2.52
N ILE A 397 -4.02 -7.32 -3.30
CA ILE A 397 -2.77 -7.90 -2.79
C ILE A 397 -1.88 -6.78 -2.22
N GLN A 398 -1.81 -5.63 -2.90
CA GLN A 398 -1.06 -4.47 -2.43
C GLN A 398 -1.62 -3.94 -1.10
N GLU A 399 -2.95 -3.83 -0.97
CA GLU A 399 -3.61 -3.43 0.27
C GLU A 399 -3.32 -4.41 1.42
N LYS A 400 -3.48 -5.72 1.18
CA LYS A 400 -3.13 -6.75 2.17
C LYS A 400 -1.66 -6.68 2.58
N THR A 401 -0.76 -6.43 1.63
CA THR A 401 0.67 -6.29 1.88
C THR A 401 0.94 -5.07 2.76
N ASN A 402 0.32 -3.93 2.46
CA ASN A 402 0.46 -2.72 3.27
C ASN A 402 -0.07 -2.93 4.70
N ASN A 403 -1.21 -3.61 4.85
CA ASN A 403 -1.77 -3.93 6.16
C ASN A 403 -0.83 -4.83 6.98
N LEU A 404 -0.23 -5.86 6.35
CA LEU A 404 0.76 -6.72 6.99
C LEU A 404 2.01 -5.95 7.40
N VAL A 405 2.51 -5.03 6.56
CA VAL A 405 3.64 -4.15 6.88
C VAL A 405 3.32 -3.25 8.08
N SER A 406 2.12 -2.67 8.12
CA SER A 406 1.67 -1.86 9.27
C SER A 406 1.58 -2.68 10.56
N SER A 407 1.00 -3.88 10.51
CA SER A 407 0.95 -4.79 11.66
C SER A 407 2.35 -5.20 12.13
N LEU A 408 3.25 -5.52 11.20
CA LEU A 408 4.64 -5.87 11.52
C LEU A 408 5.38 -4.72 12.21
N ASN A 409 5.21 -3.49 11.70
CA ASN A 409 5.81 -2.30 12.31
C ASN A 409 5.23 -2.02 13.71
N SER A 410 3.94 -2.30 13.95
CA SER A 410 3.33 -2.20 15.28
C SER A 410 3.96 -3.18 16.25
N VAL A 411 4.06 -4.46 15.87
CA VAL A 411 4.68 -5.51 16.69
C VAL A 411 6.16 -5.19 16.96
N TYR A 412 6.88 -4.68 15.96
CA TYR A 412 8.26 -4.24 16.14
C TYR A 412 8.37 -3.09 17.16
N GLY A 413 7.43 -2.14 17.14
CA GLY A 413 7.32 -1.08 18.14
C GLY A 413 7.09 -1.63 19.55
N GLU A 414 6.14 -2.54 19.71
CA GLU A 414 5.84 -3.18 21.00
C GLU A 414 7.04 -3.95 21.55
N ILE A 415 7.72 -4.76 20.72
CA ILE A 415 8.94 -5.48 21.10
C ILE A 415 10.01 -4.51 21.58
N ARG A 416 10.21 -3.41 20.86
CA ARG A 416 11.19 -2.38 21.22
C ARG A 416 10.87 -1.74 22.58
N THR A 417 9.62 -1.32 22.80
CA THR A 417 9.21 -0.73 24.09
C THR A 417 9.36 -1.73 25.25
N SER A 418 9.02 -3.00 25.03
CA SER A 418 9.19 -4.08 26.02
C SER A 418 10.68 -4.31 26.34
N GLN A 419 11.54 -4.25 25.33
CA GLN A 419 12.99 -4.39 25.50
C GLN A 419 13.60 -3.20 26.24
N ASP A 420 13.16 -1.98 25.95
CA ASP A 420 13.58 -0.78 26.66
C ASP A 420 13.15 -0.85 28.14
N ALA A 421 11.92 -1.29 28.43
CA ALA A 421 11.43 -1.48 29.79
C ALA A 421 12.21 -2.56 30.56
N ARG A 422 12.54 -3.68 29.91
CA ARG A 422 13.41 -4.73 30.50
C ARG A 422 14.81 -4.21 30.80
N THR A 423 15.37 -3.40 29.91
CA THR A 423 16.70 -2.81 30.10
C THR A 423 16.71 -1.83 31.28
N ALA A 424 15.65 -1.01 31.42
CA ALA A 424 15.47 -0.13 32.57
C ALA A 424 15.41 -0.92 33.89
N LEU A 425 14.59 -1.98 33.95
CA LEU A 425 14.49 -2.83 35.14
C LEU A 425 15.84 -3.50 35.51
N ILE A 426 16.59 -3.99 34.52
CA ILE A 426 17.92 -4.57 34.76
C ILE A 426 18.87 -3.53 35.36
N ASN A 427 18.84 -2.30 34.86
CA ASN A 427 19.66 -1.21 35.39
C ASN A 427 19.26 -0.88 36.84
N ASP A 428 17.96 -0.79 37.14
CA ASP A 428 17.46 -0.53 38.49
C ASP A 428 17.86 -1.65 39.47
N MET A 429 17.69 -2.91 39.07
CA MET A 429 18.12 -4.06 39.88
C MET A 429 19.64 -4.09 40.10
N THR A 430 20.42 -3.67 39.10
CA THR A 430 21.88 -3.58 39.21
C THR A 430 22.27 -2.48 40.19
N ALA A 431 21.64 -1.30 40.11
CA ALA A 431 21.87 -0.21 41.04
C ALA A 431 21.50 -0.59 42.49
N GLU A 432 20.37 -1.27 42.69
CA GLU A 432 19.96 -1.73 44.03
C GLU A 432 20.90 -2.80 44.59
N ARG A 433 21.38 -3.73 43.74
CA ARG A 433 22.42 -4.69 44.13
C ARG A 433 23.69 -3.98 44.57
N ASP A 434 24.12 -2.95 43.85
CA ASP A 434 25.34 -2.20 44.17
C ASP A 434 25.17 -1.45 45.50
N ARG A 435 24.01 -0.83 45.73
CA ARG A 435 23.65 -0.21 47.01
C ARG A 435 23.67 -1.21 48.17
N MET A 436 23.02 -2.37 48.03
CA MET A 436 23.05 -3.41 49.06
C MET A 436 24.47 -3.91 49.33
N THR A 437 25.31 -4.01 48.29
CA THR A 437 26.71 -4.42 48.43
C THR A 437 27.51 -3.39 49.23
N GLU A 438 27.26 -2.10 49.02
CA GLU A 438 27.85 -1.01 49.80
C GLU A 438 27.38 -1.03 51.26
N GLU A 439 26.08 -1.21 51.52
CA GLU A 439 25.54 -1.36 52.88
C GLU A 439 26.13 -2.56 53.62
N ILE A 440 26.24 -3.72 52.95
CA ILE A 440 26.88 -4.92 53.52
C ILE A 440 28.35 -4.63 53.85
N SER A 441 29.06 -3.91 52.98
CA SER A 441 30.47 -3.53 53.21
C SER A 441 30.60 -2.57 54.40
N SER A 442 29.69 -1.59 54.52
CA SER A 442 29.62 -0.67 55.66
C SER A 442 29.32 -1.39 56.98
N LEU A 443 28.34 -2.31 56.99
CA LEU A 443 28.02 -3.12 58.16
C LEU A 443 29.19 -4.01 58.59
N ARG A 444 29.91 -4.62 57.63
CA ARG A 444 31.12 -5.41 57.91
C ARG A 444 32.20 -4.55 58.57
N SER A 445 32.48 -3.36 58.05
CA SER A 445 33.43 -2.43 58.66
C SER A 445 33.04 -2.07 60.09
N ARG A 446 31.75 -1.81 60.34
CA ARG A 446 31.25 -1.48 61.68
C ARG A 446 31.33 -2.66 62.66
N ILE A 447 31.12 -3.89 62.19
CA ILE A 447 31.31 -5.09 63.00
C ILE A 447 32.78 -5.24 63.37
N GLU A 448 33.70 -5.06 62.42
CA GLU A 448 35.15 -5.11 62.66
C GLU A 448 35.59 -4.05 63.68
N GLU A 449 35.11 -2.81 63.56
CA GLU A 449 35.35 -1.75 64.56
C GLU A 449 34.85 -2.12 65.97
N LEU A 450 33.65 -2.71 66.07
CA LEU A 450 33.08 -3.14 67.35
C LEU A 450 33.86 -4.31 67.95
N GLU A 451 34.31 -5.26 67.11
CA GLU A 451 35.15 -6.38 67.54
C GLU A 451 36.50 -5.89 68.07
N ASP A 452 37.14 -4.93 67.41
CA ASP A 452 38.39 -4.31 67.86
C ASP A 452 38.22 -3.52 69.17
N ALA A 453 37.11 -2.80 69.31
CA ALA A 453 36.77 -2.09 70.55
C ALA A 453 36.55 -3.07 71.72
N LEU A 454 35.86 -4.19 71.48
CA LEU A 454 35.64 -5.26 72.46
C LEU A 454 36.96 -5.93 72.85
N ARG A 455 37.82 -6.28 71.89
CA ARG A 455 39.15 -6.84 72.14
C ARG A 455 39.99 -5.89 72.99
N SER A 456 40.01 -4.60 72.63
CA SER A 456 40.73 -3.57 73.38
C SER A 456 40.25 -3.46 74.83
N ARG A 457 38.92 -3.44 75.04
CA ARG A 457 38.32 -3.39 76.38
C ARG A 457 38.59 -4.66 77.20
N MET A 458 38.64 -5.82 76.55
CA MET A 458 38.99 -7.08 77.22
C MET A 458 40.43 -7.06 77.72
N VAL A 459 41.38 -6.58 76.91
CA VAL A 459 42.78 -6.38 77.31
C VAL A 459 42.89 -5.39 78.47
N GLU A 460 42.11 -4.29 78.45
CA GLU A 460 42.04 -3.34 79.57
C GLU A 460 41.56 -4.02 80.86
N VAL A 461 40.47 -4.81 80.79
CA VAL A 461 39.94 -5.55 81.95
C VAL A 461 40.96 -6.56 82.46
N GLU A 462 41.61 -7.32 81.57
CA GLU A 462 42.69 -8.26 81.93
C GLU A 462 43.83 -7.53 82.67
N ASN A 463 44.25 -6.37 82.19
CA ASN A 463 45.28 -5.54 82.84
C ASN A 463 44.82 -5.01 84.22
N VAL A 464 43.58 -4.54 84.34
CA VAL A 464 42.99 -4.07 85.62
C VAL A 464 42.88 -5.22 86.62
N VAL A 465 42.47 -6.42 86.18
CA VAL A 465 42.42 -7.61 87.04
C VAL A 465 43.84 -8.00 87.48
N ALA A 466 44.81 -8.05 86.57
CA ALA A 466 46.20 -8.38 86.88
C ALA A 466 46.82 -7.40 87.89
N THR A 467 46.61 -6.09 87.70
CA THR A 467 47.11 -5.04 88.62
C THR A 467 46.43 -5.07 89.99
N ASN A 468 45.12 -5.31 90.05
CA ASN A 468 44.40 -5.51 91.32
C ASN A 468 44.90 -6.76 92.06
N LEU A 469 45.09 -7.88 91.35
CA LEU A 469 45.60 -9.13 91.94
C LEU A 469 47.00 -8.93 92.51
N ALA A 470 47.89 -8.27 91.75
CA ALA A 470 49.23 -7.91 92.22
C ALA A 470 49.19 -7.03 93.47
N SER A 471 48.29 -6.04 93.51
CA SER A 471 48.10 -5.16 94.67
C SER A 471 47.60 -5.92 95.92
N ILE A 472 46.68 -6.87 95.75
CA ILE A 472 46.20 -7.74 96.84
C ILE A 472 47.34 -8.60 97.39
N MET A 473 48.15 -9.21 96.52
CA MET A 473 49.29 -10.01 96.94
C MET A 473 50.31 -9.18 97.73
N LEU A 474 50.64 -7.97 97.25
CA LEU A 474 51.58 -7.04 97.91
C LEU A 474 51.08 -6.54 99.28
N ASN A 475 49.75 -6.38 99.45
CA ASN A 475 49.15 -5.99 100.72
C ASN A 475 49.04 -7.17 101.71
N ARG A 476 48.93 -8.40 101.22
CA ARG A 476 48.93 -9.61 102.07
C ARG A 476 50.27 -9.83 102.76
N ASP A 477 51.37 -9.49 102.10
CA ASP A 477 52.72 -9.54 102.68
C ASP A 477 52.97 -8.46 103.75
N LYS A 478 52.11 -7.43 103.82
CA LYS A 478 52.19 -6.36 104.83
C LYS A 478 51.32 -6.59 106.06
N GLN A 479 50.57 -7.70 106.15
CA GLN A 479 49.78 -8.00 107.34
C GLN A 479 50.73 -8.53 108.44
N PRO A 480 51.00 -7.76 109.51
CA PRO A 480 51.88 -8.22 110.57
C PRO A 480 51.26 -9.44 111.23
N SER A 481 52.07 -10.50 111.33
CA SER A 481 51.86 -11.65 112.19
C SER A 481 51.67 -11.17 113.64
N THR A 482 50.45 -10.75 113.99
CA THR A 482 50.02 -10.57 115.38
C THR A 482 49.78 -11.96 115.96
N GLN A 483 50.90 -12.55 116.36
CA GLN A 483 51.16 -13.01 117.72
C GLN A 483 49.95 -13.39 118.60
N ASN A 484 50.13 -14.58 119.19
CA ASN A 484 49.79 -15.02 120.53
C ASN A 484 48.58 -15.96 120.64
N PRO A 485 48.52 -16.81 121.68
CA PRO A 485 49.57 -17.45 122.50
C PRO A 485 49.54 -18.98 122.45
#